data_AF-A0A1L7WBI5-F1
#
_entry.id   AF-A0A1L7WBI5-F1
#
_cell.length_a   1.000
_cell.length_b   1.000
_cell.length_c   1.000
_cell.angle_alpha   90.00
_cell.angle_beta   90.00
_cell.angle_gamma   90.00
#
_symmetry.space_group_name_H-M   'P 1'
#
loop_
_entity.id
_entity.type
_entity.pdbx_description
1 polymer ?
#
loop_
_entity_poly.entity_id
_entity_poly.type
_entity_poly.pdbx_seq_one_letter_code
_entity_poly.pdbx_strand_id
1 'polypeptide(L)'
;MPTLSEAAPDELMHIITSENFILIPSNSNTAFKIPKALLSSVSKPFGASAEGGWIETSNGSHKFLVQDENGSEADVTENVLVCFIKWAFTGQYSTDDVGISSQVDNLRAFEYSAVEEENHIQIWGTKKGKKGLKKHVSYVLEPPSAPELVEETAPEPEWETTPEPAPEPEWETPPEPAQEQWETSEVEHDPGLQTSAFDAGPSKGKGPEEEINLDYDSKGKAASSISTQPAKKPHALLLHVQIYVFANIYQIEELKRPSRQNITAYLEKVERSSDDFTHKIFDVLDYAFLHLPDDDKLLMWLAKYSAWKLGTLRENSVRLEELLRGTDGKFSTLLVHYVVPGQANPFIREWDI
;
A
#
# COMPACT_ATOMS: atom_id res chain seq x y z
N MET A 1 1.17 -18.75 0.20
CA MET A 1 1.11 -19.60 -1.01
C MET A 1 2.49 -19.67 -1.65
N PRO A 2 2.89 -20.80 -2.26
CA PRO A 2 4.16 -20.88 -2.96
C PRO A 2 4.14 -19.94 -4.17
N THR A 3 5.14 -19.07 -4.24
CA THR A 3 5.38 -18.28 -5.46
C THR A 3 6.03 -19.19 -6.51
N LEU A 4 6.09 -18.77 -7.77
CA LEU A 4 6.74 -19.59 -8.82
C LEU A 4 8.19 -19.97 -8.47
N SER A 5 8.88 -19.22 -7.62
CA SER A 5 10.23 -19.59 -7.15
C SER A 5 10.26 -20.81 -6.22
N GLU A 6 9.11 -21.24 -5.69
CA GLU A 6 8.96 -22.36 -4.75
C GLU A 6 8.27 -23.59 -5.37
N ALA A 7 7.73 -23.47 -6.59
CA ALA A 7 6.98 -24.54 -7.24
C ALA A 7 7.87 -25.65 -7.80
N ALA A 8 7.36 -26.90 -7.80
CA ALA A 8 8.08 -28.04 -8.36
C ALA A 8 8.19 -27.92 -9.90
N PRO A 9 9.21 -28.51 -10.55
CA PRO A 9 9.40 -28.39 -12.01
C PRO A 9 8.18 -28.79 -12.85
N ASP A 10 7.44 -29.82 -12.44
CA ASP A 10 6.24 -30.25 -13.16
C ASP A 10 5.09 -29.25 -13.02
N GLU A 11 4.95 -28.63 -11.85
CA GLU A 11 3.98 -27.56 -11.60
C GLU A 11 4.33 -26.29 -12.37
N LEU A 12 5.63 -25.95 -12.46
CA LEU A 12 6.13 -24.86 -13.28
C LEU A 12 5.73 -25.04 -14.74
N MET A 13 5.96 -26.25 -15.28
CA MET A 13 5.59 -26.56 -16.66
C MET A 13 4.08 -26.45 -16.89
N HIS A 14 3.26 -26.92 -15.95
CA HIS A 14 1.81 -26.75 -16.02
C HIS A 14 1.40 -25.27 -15.99
N ILE A 15 2.03 -24.46 -15.13
CA ILE A 15 1.72 -23.03 -15.01
C ILE A 15 2.07 -22.29 -16.31
N ILE A 16 3.28 -22.47 -16.84
CA ILE A 16 3.73 -21.74 -18.04
C ILE A 16 3.04 -22.19 -19.33
N THR A 17 2.53 -23.43 -19.38
CA THR A 17 1.79 -23.95 -20.53
C THR A 17 0.30 -23.65 -20.48
N SER A 18 -0.20 -23.14 -19.34
CA SER A 18 -1.59 -22.75 -19.20
C SER A 18 -1.96 -21.58 -20.12
N GLU A 19 -3.26 -21.49 -20.44
CA GLU A 19 -3.81 -20.39 -21.23
C GLU A 19 -3.48 -19.03 -20.59
N ASN A 20 -3.20 -18.02 -21.41
CA ASN A 20 -2.92 -16.68 -20.91
C ASN A 20 -4.20 -15.91 -20.63
N PHE A 21 -4.27 -15.31 -19.45
CA PHE A 21 -5.22 -14.29 -19.09
C PHE A 21 -4.70 -12.91 -19.52
N ILE A 22 -5.57 -12.06 -20.08
CA ILE A 22 -5.21 -10.74 -20.59
C ILE A 22 -5.72 -9.66 -19.63
N LEU A 23 -4.78 -8.91 -19.05
CA LEU A 23 -4.98 -7.82 -18.11
C LEU A 23 -4.77 -6.47 -18.81
N ILE A 24 -5.73 -5.55 -18.71
CA ILE A 24 -5.61 -4.19 -19.28
C ILE A 24 -5.74 -3.15 -18.17
N PRO A 25 -4.70 -2.32 -17.91
CA PRO A 25 -4.75 -1.28 -16.88
C PRO A 25 -5.80 -0.21 -17.22
N SER A 26 -6.22 0.54 -16.21
CA SER A 26 -7.25 1.58 -16.37
C SER A 26 -6.75 2.74 -17.24
N ASN A 27 -5.46 3.08 -17.09
CA ASN A 27 -4.82 4.24 -17.71
C ASN A 27 -4.13 3.98 -19.06
N SER A 28 -4.17 2.77 -19.58
CA SER A 28 -3.46 2.38 -20.80
C SER A 28 -4.18 1.26 -21.54
N ASN A 29 -4.04 1.21 -22.86
CA ASN A 29 -4.56 0.12 -23.69
C ASN A 29 -3.53 -1.02 -23.87
N THR A 30 -2.38 -0.93 -23.20
CA THR A 30 -1.35 -1.96 -23.24
C THR A 30 -1.85 -3.20 -22.50
N ALA A 31 -2.00 -4.31 -23.24
CA ALA A 31 -2.44 -5.58 -22.70
C ALA A 31 -1.26 -6.38 -22.12
N PHE A 32 -1.41 -6.83 -20.87
CA PHE A 32 -0.47 -7.71 -20.18
C PHE A 32 -0.98 -9.14 -20.18
N LYS A 33 -0.09 -10.10 -20.40
CA LYS A 33 -0.44 -11.53 -20.40
C LYS A 33 0.13 -12.20 -19.16
N ILE A 34 -0.70 -12.94 -18.44
CA ILE A 34 -0.30 -13.77 -17.31
C ILE A 34 -0.91 -15.17 -17.45
N PRO A 35 -0.19 -16.26 -17.18
CA PRO A 35 -0.78 -17.59 -17.25
C PRO A 35 -1.94 -17.74 -16.25
N LYS A 36 -3.07 -18.29 -16.70
CA LYS A 36 -4.30 -18.43 -15.89
C LYS A 36 -4.05 -19.28 -14.65
N ALA A 37 -3.28 -20.35 -14.77
CA ALA A 37 -2.92 -21.19 -13.62
C ALA A 37 -2.10 -20.41 -12.58
N LEU A 38 -1.20 -19.52 -13.02
CA LEU A 38 -0.47 -18.63 -12.09
C LEU A 38 -1.43 -17.68 -11.39
N LEU A 39 -2.29 -17.02 -12.16
CA LEU A 39 -3.22 -16.03 -11.62
C LEU A 39 -4.19 -16.66 -10.60
N SER A 40 -4.75 -17.84 -10.92
CA SER A 40 -5.59 -18.60 -10.00
C SER A 40 -4.85 -19.10 -8.75
N SER A 41 -3.53 -19.33 -8.85
CA SER A 41 -2.72 -19.74 -7.70
C SER A 41 -2.44 -18.59 -6.73
N VAL A 42 -2.35 -17.35 -7.21
CA VAL A 42 -2.03 -16.19 -6.37
C VAL A 42 -3.26 -15.50 -5.80
N SER A 43 -4.42 -15.61 -6.44
CA SER A 43 -5.64 -15.02 -5.91
C SER A 43 -6.91 -15.75 -6.33
N LYS A 44 -7.72 -16.07 -5.31
CA LYS A 44 -8.97 -16.82 -5.46
C LYS A 44 -10.02 -16.07 -6.29
N PRO A 45 -10.22 -14.75 -6.11
CA PRO A 45 -11.12 -13.95 -6.95
C PRO A 45 -10.89 -14.11 -8.45
N PHE A 46 -9.64 -14.28 -8.92
CA PHE A 46 -9.39 -14.47 -10.35
C PHE A 46 -9.83 -15.83 -10.89
N GLY A 47 -9.89 -16.85 -10.02
CA GLY A 47 -10.43 -18.17 -10.40
C GLY A 47 -11.96 -18.15 -10.47
N ALA A 48 -12.60 -17.37 -9.60
CA ALA A 48 -14.04 -17.16 -9.54
C ALA A 48 -14.44 -15.93 -10.37
N SER A 49 -14.30 -16.05 -11.70
CA SER A 49 -14.50 -14.98 -12.70
C SER A 49 -15.86 -14.22 -12.65
N ALA A 50 -16.76 -14.53 -11.73
CA ALA A 50 -18.13 -14.02 -11.66
C ALA A 50 -18.40 -13.01 -10.53
N GLU A 51 -17.57 -12.91 -9.48
CA GLU A 51 -17.93 -12.14 -8.26
C GLU A 51 -17.16 -10.83 -8.07
N GLY A 52 -16.12 -10.57 -8.87
CA GLY A 52 -15.11 -9.55 -8.55
C GLY A 52 -15.05 -8.31 -9.43
N GLY A 53 -16.16 -7.64 -9.75
CA GLY A 53 -16.12 -6.28 -10.35
C GLY A 53 -15.35 -6.14 -11.69
N TRP A 54 -15.11 -7.23 -12.40
CA TRP A 54 -14.42 -7.20 -13.69
C TRP A 54 -15.40 -6.92 -14.81
N ILE A 55 -15.00 -6.04 -15.74
CA ILE A 55 -15.70 -5.92 -17.01
C ILE A 55 -14.91 -6.76 -18.02
N GLU A 56 -15.45 -7.95 -18.31
CA GLU A 56 -14.99 -8.76 -19.43
C GLU A 56 -15.33 -8.01 -20.73
N THR A 57 -14.29 -7.63 -21.47
CA THR A 57 -14.46 -7.07 -22.81
C THR A 57 -14.78 -8.19 -23.79
N SER A 58 -15.42 -7.87 -24.92
CA SER A 58 -15.87 -8.82 -25.95
C SER A 58 -14.80 -9.79 -26.50
N ASN A 59 -13.53 -9.58 -26.17
CA ASN A 59 -12.39 -10.35 -26.65
C ASN A 59 -11.77 -11.26 -25.57
N GLY A 60 -12.44 -11.44 -24.42
CA GLY A 60 -11.92 -12.19 -23.28
C GLY A 60 -10.80 -11.46 -22.52
N SER A 61 -10.55 -10.18 -22.84
CA SER A 61 -9.67 -9.33 -22.04
C SER A 61 -10.43 -8.73 -20.86
N HIS A 62 -9.76 -8.61 -19.73
CA HIS A 62 -10.35 -8.07 -18.51
C HIS A 62 -9.74 -6.70 -18.25
N LYS A 63 -10.59 -5.68 -18.24
CA LYS A 63 -10.17 -4.33 -17.89
C LYS A 63 -10.43 -4.11 -16.41
N PHE A 64 -9.41 -3.57 -15.73
CA PHE A 64 -9.56 -3.10 -14.36
C PHE A 64 -10.43 -1.84 -14.39
N LEU A 65 -11.70 -2.01 -14.01
CA LEU A 65 -12.65 -0.92 -13.82
C LEU A 65 -13.26 -1.13 -12.44
N VAL A 66 -12.61 -0.60 -11.41
CA VAL A 66 -13.24 -0.56 -10.08
C VAL A 66 -14.17 0.64 -10.12
N GLN A 67 -15.42 0.42 -10.50
CA GLN A 67 -16.48 1.38 -10.19
C GLN A 67 -16.88 1.12 -8.75
N ASP A 68 -16.52 2.01 -7.82
CA ASP A 68 -17.25 2.06 -6.57
C ASP A 68 -18.65 2.67 -6.83
N GLU A 69 -19.57 2.50 -5.88
CA GLU A 69 -20.92 3.08 -5.95
C GLU A 69 -20.92 4.62 -5.96
N ASN A 70 -19.76 5.25 -5.70
CA ASN A 70 -19.56 6.69 -5.60
C ASN A 70 -18.82 7.29 -6.83
N GLY A 71 -18.44 6.47 -7.82
CA GLY A 71 -17.60 6.87 -8.96
C GLY A 71 -16.11 7.11 -8.66
N SER A 72 -15.59 6.79 -7.47
CA SER A 72 -14.16 6.76 -7.18
C SER A 72 -13.51 5.51 -7.77
N GLU A 73 -12.80 5.72 -8.88
CA GLU A 73 -12.07 4.68 -9.58
C GLU A 73 -10.72 4.45 -8.88
N ALA A 74 -10.54 3.30 -8.23
CA ALA A 74 -9.21 2.87 -7.79
C ALA A 74 -8.40 2.50 -9.04
N ASP A 75 -7.74 3.50 -9.62
CA ASP A 75 -7.03 3.36 -10.88
C ASP A 75 -5.90 2.32 -10.77
N VAL A 76 -6.10 1.18 -11.44
CA VAL A 76 -5.04 0.18 -11.59
C VAL A 76 -4.16 0.60 -12.74
N THR A 77 -3.12 1.35 -12.40
CA THR A 77 -2.15 1.84 -13.38
C THR A 77 -1.29 0.72 -13.96
N GLU A 78 -0.74 0.97 -15.14
CA GLU A 78 0.27 0.10 -15.77
C GLU A 78 1.41 -0.30 -14.80
N ASN A 79 1.89 0.65 -14.00
CA ASN A 79 2.98 0.40 -13.04
C ASN A 79 2.59 -0.60 -11.95
N VAL A 80 1.36 -0.53 -11.46
CA VAL A 80 0.83 -1.48 -10.47
C VAL A 80 0.78 -2.88 -11.06
N LEU A 81 0.28 -3.02 -12.30
CA LEU A 81 0.23 -4.31 -12.99
C LEU A 81 1.60 -4.91 -13.24
N VAL A 82 2.57 -4.11 -13.70
CA VAL A 82 3.94 -4.59 -13.90
C VAL A 82 4.53 -5.13 -12.60
N CYS A 83 4.37 -4.40 -11.49
CA CYS A 83 4.85 -4.84 -10.18
C CYS A 83 4.14 -6.11 -9.70
N PHE A 84 2.81 -6.17 -9.87
CA PHE A 84 2.01 -7.34 -9.50
C PHE A 84 2.44 -8.59 -10.29
N ILE A 85 2.58 -8.48 -11.62
CA ILE A 85 2.98 -9.60 -12.47
C ILE A 85 4.38 -10.07 -12.04
N LYS A 86 5.33 -9.15 -11.86
CA LYS A 86 6.68 -9.52 -11.41
C LYS A 86 6.66 -10.21 -10.05
N TRP A 87 5.85 -9.72 -9.12
CA TRP A 87 5.66 -10.37 -7.82
C TRP A 87 5.06 -11.77 -7.96
N ALA A 88 4.05 -11.96 -8.81
CA ALA A 88 3.46 -13.29 -9.03
C ALA A 88 4.51 -14.30 -9.55
N PHE A 89 5.44 -13.84 -10.40
CA PHE A 89 6.52 -14.67 -10.92
C PHE A 89 7.69 -14.92 -9.96
N THR A 90 8.02 -13.96 -9.10
CA THR A 90 9.29 -14.01 -8.33
C THR A 90 9.11 -14.01 -6.82
N GLY A 91 7.90 -13.74 -6.34
CA GLY A 91 7.58 -13.47 -4.94
C GLY A 91 8.02 -12.09 -4.44
N GLN A 92 8.63 -11.27 -5.30
CA GLN A 92 9.14 -9.94 -4.95
C GLN A 92 8.83 -8.92 -6.06
N TYR A 93 8.77 -7.64 -5.71
CA TYR A 93 8.68 -6.56 -6.70
C TYR A 93 9.56 -5.38 -6.29
N SER A 94 9.98 -4.57 -7.26
CA SER A 94 10.70 -3.31 -7.05
C SER A 94 10.06 -2.19 -7.84
N THR A 95 10.17 -0.95 -7.36
CA THR A 95 9.75 0.24 -8.10
C THR A 95 10.72 0.57 -9.24
N ASP A 96 11.95 0.06 -9.19
CA ASP A 96 12.93 0.22 -10.27
C ASP A 96 12.49 -0.46 -11.56
N ASP A 97 11.65 -1.50 -11.45
CA ASP A 97 11.11 -2.25 -12.59
C ASP A 97 10.20 -1.40 -13.50
N VAL A 98 9.63 -0.34 -12.94
CA VAL A 98 8.79 0.63 -13.66
C VAL A 98 9.53 1.96 -13.87
N GLY A 99 10.85 1.98 -13.69
CA GLY A 99 11.69 3.16 -13.81
C GLY A 99 11.37 4.23 -12.78
N ILE A 100 10.73 3.87 -11.66
CA ILE A 100 10.50 4.76 -10.52
C ILE A 100 11.63 4.48 -9.54
N SER A 101 12.76 5.12 -9.80
CA SER A 101 13.88 5.07 -8.89
C SER A 101 13.50 5.74 -7.57
N SER A 102 13.72 5.01 -6.49
CA SER A 102 13.73 5.56 -5.15
C SER A 102 14.91 6.53 -5.06
N GLN A 103 14.65 7.83 -5.14
CA GLN A 103 15.68 8.86 -4.93
C GLN A 103 16.41 8.67 -3.58
N VAL A 104 15.75 8.02 -2.64
CA VAL A 104 16.27 7.70 -1.31
C VAL A 104 17.38 6.64 -1.36
N ASP A 105 17.40 5.76 -2.36
CA ASP A 105 18.48 4.77 -2.51
C ASP A 105 19.78 5.42 -3.01
N ASN A 106 19.71 6.57 -3.69
CA ASN A 106 20.91 7.33 -4.07
C ASN A 106 21.59 7.98 -2.86
N LEU A 107 20.83 8.37 -1.82
CA LEU A 107 21.39 8.99 -0.62
C LEU A 107 22.28 8.01 0.17
N ARG A 108 21.91 6.73 0.20
CA ARG A 108 22.72 5.69 0.86
C ARG A 108 24.07 5.47 0.15
N ALA A 109 24.11 5.58 -1.19
CA ALA A 109 25.35 5.41 -1.93
C ALA A 109 26.39 6.50 -1.61
N PHE A 110 25.95 7.73 -1.32
CA PHE A 110 26.85 8.82 -0.92
C PHE A 110 27.41 8.67 0.49
N GLU A 111 26.60 8.15 1.43
CA GLU A 111 27.04 7.95 2.81
C GLU A 111 28.15 6.88 2.91
N TYR A 112 28.11 5.83 2.09
CA TYR A 112 29.20 4.85 2.01
C TYR A 112 30.44 5.38 1.27
N SER A 113 30.27 6.24 0.26
CA SER A 113 31.41 6.83 -0.46
C SER A 113 32.22 7.81 0.41
N ALA A 114 31.56 8.53 1.34
CA ALA A 114 32.24 9.47 2.23
C ALA A 114 33.08 8.76 3.31
N VAL A 115 32.72 7.53 3.70
CA VAL A 115 33.46 6.74 4.70
C VAL A 115 34.69 6.05 4.08
N GLU A 116 34.69 5.78 2.77
CA GLU A 116 35.87 5.22 2.08
C GLU A 116 36.92 6.30 1.72
N GLU A 117 36.53 7.56 1.53
CA GLU A 117 37.49 8.65 1.22
C GLU A 117 38.35 9.09 2.41
N GLU A 118 37.88 8.91 3.65
CA GLU A 118 38.70 9.17 4.85
C GLU A 118 39.73 8.07 5.16
N ASN A 119 39.62 6.88 4.54
CA ASN A 119 40.59 5.79 4.71
C ASN A 119 41.59 5.65 3.55
N HIS A 120 41.52 6.51 2.52
CA HIS A 120 42.42 6.46 1.36
C HIS A 120 43.41 7.63 1.26
N ILE A 121 43.77 8.27 2.39
CA ILE A 121 44.95 9.15 2.48
C ILE A 121 46.06 8.45 3.25
N GLN A 122 46.74 7.51 2.58
CA GLN A 122 48.17 7.22 2.73
C GLN A 122 48.47 6.10 1.75
N ILE A 123 49.19 6.40 0.66
CA ILE A 123 50.39 5.71 0.13
C ILE A 123 50.65 6.32 -1.26
N TRP A 124 51.31 7.49 -1.35
CA TRP A 124 52.13 7.84 -2.52
C TRP A 124 53.51 8.28 -2.04
N GLY A 125 54.52 7.63 -2.59
CA GLY A 125 55.88 7.59 -2.08
C GLY A 125 56.72 8.85 -2.25
N THR A 126 57.55 9.08 -1.24
CA THR A 126 58.97 9.49 -1.29
C THR A 126 59.44 10.30 -2.50
N LYS A 127 59.67 11.60 -2.28
CA LYS A 127 60.80 12.33 -2.92
C LYS A 127 61.66 13.02 -1.87
N LYS A 128 62.96 12.74 -1.97
CA LYS A 128 64.06 13.25 -1.14
C LYS A 128 64.13 14.78 -1.17
N GLY A 129 64.17 15.41 0.00
CA GLY A 129 64.47 16.84 0.18
C GLY A 129 65.23 17.05 1.48
N LYS A 130 66.42 17.62 1.37
CA LYS A 130 67.44 17.81 2.41
C LYS A 130 67.11 18.98 3.36
N LYS A 131 67.55 18.81 4.62
CA LYS A 131 67.96 19.83 5.61
C LYS A 131 66.86 20.71 6.24
N GLY A 132 66.69 20.57 7.56
CA GLY A 132 65.91 21.50 8.36
C GLY A 132 65.80 21.09 9.82
N LEU A 133 66.90 21.24 10.55
CA LEU A 133 67.00 21.20 12.00
C LEU A 133 65.88 22.02 12.69
N LYS A 134 65.11 21.41 13.61
CA LYS A 134 64.71 22.01 14.91
C LYS A 134 63.86 21.07 15.79
N LYS A 135 64.43 20.81 16.97
CA LYS A 135 63.84 20.61 18.31
C LYS A 135 62.61 19.71 18.48
N HIS A 136 62.93 18.52 19.01
CA HIS A 136 62.16 17.69 19.93
C HIS A 136 61.26 18.50 20.90
N VAL A 137 59.96 18.22 20.90
CA VAL A 137 59.06 18.38 22.05
C VAL A 137 58.32 17.06 22.17
N SER A 138 58.75 16.24 23.13
CA SER A 138 58.07 15.00 23.50
C SER A 138 56.96 15.33 24.49
N TYR A 139 55.71 15.26 24.06
CA TYR A 139 54.60 15.09 24.99
C TYR A 139 54.48 13.61 25.31
N VAL A 140 54.81 13.25 26.54
CA VAL A 140 54.42 11.98 27.15
C VAL A 140 52.95 12.13 27.49
N LEU A 141 52.08 11.47 26.72
CA LEU A 141 50.69 11.28 27.09
C LEU A 141 50.66 10.22 28.19
N GLU A 142 50.51 10.66 29.43
CA GLU A 142 50.07 9.81 30.53
C GLU A 142 48.66 9.28 30.20
N PRO A 143 48.41 7.97 30.35
CA PRO A 143 47.06 7.43 30.22
C PRO A 143 46.17 7.97 31.35
N PRO A 144 44.91 8.32 31.09
CA PRO A 144 44.00 8.75 32.14
C PRO A 144 43.78 7.62 33.14
N SER A 145 44.06 7.90 34.41
CA SER A 145 43.74 7.06 35.55
C SER A 145 42.27 6.64 35.51
N ALA A 146 42.05 5.33 35.66
CA ALA A 146 40.73 4.75 35.84
C ALA A 146 40.04 5.39 37.06
N PRO A 147 38.78 5.81 36.96
CA PRO A 147 38.03 6.25 38.14
C PRO A 147 37.80 5.06 39.08
N GLU A 148 38.14 5.27 40.36
CA GLU A 148 37.80 4.39 41.48
C GLU A 148 36.31 4.06 41.47
N LEU A 149 36.01 2.77 41.43
CA LEU A 149 34.70 2.20 41.74
C LEU A 149 34.37 2.52 43.20
N VAL A 150 33.57 3.56 43.41
CA VAL A 150 32.87 3.78 44.67
C VAL A 150 31.67 2.84 44.68
N GLU A 151 31.73 1.79 45.50
CA GLU A 151 30.57 0.97 45.86
C GLU A 151 29.57 1.84 46.64
N GLU A 152 28.65 2.48 45.91
CA GLU A 152 27.49 3.12 46.49
C GLU A 152 26.44 2.05 46.78
N THR A 153 26.43 1.60 48.03
CA THR A 153 25.44 0.68 48.60
C THR A 153 24.04 1.28 48.45
N ALA A 154 23.25 0.76 47.51
CA ALA A 154 21.86 1.16 47.32
C ALA A 154 21.01 0.77 48.55
N PRO A 155 20.18 1.68 49.09
CA PRO A 155 19.25 1.33 50.17
C PRO A 155 18.16 0.38 49.64
N GLU A 156 17.85 -0.64 50.45
CA GLU A 156 16.80 -1.63 50.19
C GLU A 156 15.44 -0.94 49.98
N PRO A 157 14.63 -1.37 48.98
CA PRO A 157 13.29 -0.85 48.79
C PRO A 157 12.37 -1.32 49.92
N GLU A 158 11.87 -0.35 50.68
CA GLU A 158 10.75 -0.55 51.61
C GLU A 158 9.54 -1.05 50.81
N TRP A 159 9.06 -2.23 51.19
CA TRP A 159 7.88 -2.89 50.65
C TRP A 159 6.66 -2.01 50.91
N GLU A 160 6.07 -1.46 49.84
CA GLU A 160 4.77 -0.80 49.90
C GLU A 160 3.68 -1.83 50.25
N THR A 161 3.11 -1.68 51.43
CA THR A 161 1.85 -2.27 51.84
C THR A 161 0.77 -1.99 50.79
N THR A 162 0.35 -3.04 50.10
CA THR A 162 -0.82 -3.02 49.22
C THR A 162 -2.07 -2.67 50.04
N PRO A 163 -2.77 -1.56 49.76
CA PRO A 163 -4.04 -1.27 50.43
C PRO A 163 -5.11 -2.27 49.98
N GLU A 164 -5.87 -2.73 50.96
CA GLU A 164 -7.03 -3.63 50.85
C GLU A 164 -8.04 -3.10 49.81
N PRO A 165 -8.51 -3.93 48.85
CA PRO A 165 -9.42 -3.49 47.81
C PRO A 165 -10.77 -3.09 48.41
N ALA A 166 -11.24 -1.90 48.02
CA ALA A 166 -12.54 -1.38 48.38
C ALA A 166 -13.67 -2.33 47.92
N PRO A 167 -14.78 -2.46 48.68
CA PRO A 167 -15.90 -3.30 48.30
C PRO A 167 -16.49 -2.84 46.96
N GLU A 168 -16.71 -3.79 46.06
CA GLU A 168 -17.30 -3.54 44.74
C GLU A 168 -18.70 -2.93 44.87
N PRO A 169 -19.04 -1.89 44.07
CA PRO A 169 -20.37 -1.34 44.06
C PRO A 169 -21.36 -2.34 43.45
N GLU A 170 -22.42 -2.65 44.19
CA GLU A 170 -23.60 -3.38 43.71
C GLU A 170 -24.23 -2.59 42.55
N TRP A 171 -23.92 -2.98 41.30
CA TRP A 171 -24.65 -2.50 40.14
C TRP A 171 -25.98 -3.24 40.05
N GLU A 172 -27.08 -2.50 40.16
CA GLU A 172 -28.42 -3.03 39.93
C GLU A 172 -28.53 -3.57 38.49
N THR A 173 -28.96 -4.82 38.39
CA THR A 173 -29.24 -5.51 37.12
C THR A 173 -30.16 -4.64 36.24
N PRO A 174 -29.78 -4.34 34.99
CA PRO A 174 -30.64 -3.59 34.07
C PRO A 174 -31.97 -4.32 33.84
N PRO A 175 -33.11 -3.61 33.78
CA PRO A 175 -34.40 -4.23 33.52
C PRO A 175 -34.43 -4.88 32.13
N GLU A 176 -35.01 -6.08 32.09
CA GLU A 176 -35.22 -6.91 30.90
C GLU A 176 -35.97 -6.11 29.80
N PRO A 177 -35.48 -6.08 28.55
CA PRO A 177 -36.13 -5.35 27.48
C PRO A 177 -37.49 -5.99 27.15
N ALA A 178 -38.55 -5.17 27.22
CA ALA A 178 -39.89 -5.55 26.81
C ALA A 178 -39.89 -6.10 25.37
N GLN A 179 -40.44 -7.29 25.21
CA GLN A 179 -40.63 -7.92 23.90
C GLN A 179 -41.63 -7.11 23.08
N GLU A 180 -41.14 -6.32 22.12
CA GLU A 180 -41.96 -5.72 21.07
C GLU A 180 -42.41 -6.82 20.10
N GLN A 181 -43.70 -7.14 20.17
CA GLN A 181 -44.41 -7.95 19.17
C GLN A 181 -44.58 -7.11 17.90
N TRP A 182 -43.82 -7.42 16.86
CA TRP A 182 -44.08 -6.93 15.51
C TRP A 182 -45.16 -7.83 14.88
N GLU A 183 -46.36 -7.27 14.71
CA GLU A 183 -47.40 -7.88 13.89
C GLU A 183 -46.96 -7.85 12.42
N THR A 184 -46.79 -9.02 11.82
CA THR A 184 -46.63 -9.18 10.38
C THR A 184 -47.97 -8.96 9.68
N SER A 185 -48.11 -7.83 9.01
CA SER A 185 -49.19 -7.59 8.07
C SER A 185 -48.95 -8.43 6.80
N GLU A 186 -49.71 -9.52 6.65
CA GLU A 186 -49.82 -10.27 5.40
C GLU A 186 -50.45 -9.37 4.31
N VAL A 187 -49.70 -9.09 3.26
CA VAL A 187 -50.21 -8.48 2.03
C VAL A 187 -50.51 -9.61 1.05
N GLU A 188 -51.81 -9.90 0.85
CA GLU A 188 -52.28 -10.78 -0.20
C GLU A 188 -51.88 -10.22 -1.58
N HIS A 189 -51.17 -11.03 -2.36
CA HIS A 189 -50.90 -10.78 -3.78
C HIS A 189 -51.80 -11.66 -4.63
N ASP A 190 -52.64 -10.99 -5.41
CA ASP A 190 -53.58 -11.49 -6.41
C ASP A 190 -52.83 -11.95 -7.68
N PRO A 191 -52.91 -13.23 -8.09
CA PRO A 191 -52.29 -13.69 -9.33
C PRO A 191 -53.35 -13.81 -10.44
N GLY A 192 -53.46 -12.78 -11.25
CA GLY A 192 -54.24 -12.84 -12.49
C GLY A 192 -53.59 -12.01 -13.58
N LEU A 193 -53.02 -12.67 -14.60
CA LEU A 193 -53.24 -12.35 -16.03
C LEU A 193 -52.35 -13.18 -16.96
N GLN A 194 -53.03 -14.05 -17.72
CA GLN A 194 -52.95 -14.25 -19.17
C GLN A 194 -51.63 -14.71 -19.81
N THR A 195 -51.62 -16.00 -20.13
CA THR A 195 -50.85 -16.62 -21.21
C THR A 195 -51.47 -16.29 -22.57
N SER A 196 -50.76 -15.56 -23.43
CA SER A 196 -51.08 -15.48 -24.87
C SER A 196 -50.10 -16.35 -25.66
N ALA A 197 -50.67 -17.33 -26.36
CA ALA A 197 -50.00 -18.20 -27.31
C ALA A 197 -49.35 -17.40 -28.45
N PHE A 198 -48.11 -17.75 -28.80
CA PHE A 198 -47.52 -17.42 -30.09
C PHE A 198 -47.11 -18.68 -30.84
N ASP A 199 -47.50 -18.63 -32.10
CA ASP A 199 -47.58 -19.67 -33.11
C ASP A 199 -46.19 -20.09 -33.62
N ALA A 200 -46.01 -21.38 -33.83
CA ALA A 200 -44.77 -21.97 -34.33
C ALA A 200 -44.90 -22.21 -35.84
N GLY A 201 -44.23 -21.39 -36.65
CA GLY A 201 -44.02 -21.63 -38.08
C GLY A 201 -42.54 -21.88 -38.38
N PRO A 202 -42.18 -22.88 -39.21
CA PRO A 202 -40.79 -23.20 -39.51
C PRO A 202 -40.31 -22.42 -40.74
N SER A 203 -39.17 -21.73 -40.63
CA SER A 203 -38.51 -21.13 -41.80
C SER A 203 -37.09 -21.67 -41.96
N LYS A 204 -36.90 -22.46 -43.03
CA LYS A 204 -35.61 -22.84 -43.58
C LYS A 204 -35.09 -21.70 -44.43
N GLY A 205 -33.80 -21.38 -44.28
CA GLY A 205 -32.92 -21.26 -45.44
C GLY A 205 -32.19 -19.93 -45.64
N LYS A 206 -30.87 -20.10 -45.82
CA LYS A 206 -29.91 -19.31 -46.60
C LYS A 206 -29.51 -17.93 -46.07
N GLY A 207 -28.23 -17.84 -45.70
CA GLY A 207 -27.50 -16.59 -45.47
C GLY A 207 -27.34 -15.76 -46.75
N PRO A 208 -26.75 -14.57 -46.56
CA PRO A 208 -25.45 -14.32 -47.14
C PRO A 208 -24.46 -13.75 -46.10
N GLU A 209 -23.19 -13.85 -46.45
CA GLU A 209 -22.06 -13.22 -45.78
C GLU A 209 -22.27 -11.69 -45.75
N GLU A 210 -22.35 -11.11 -44.55
CA GLU A 210 -22.43 -9.67 -44.34
C GLU A 210 -21.07 -9.20 -43.79
N GLU A 211 -20.29 -8.57 -44.66
CA GLU A 211 -19.16 -7.74 -44.27
C GLU A 211 -19.67 -6.56 -43.43
N ILE A 212 -19.48 -6.65 -42.12
CA ILE A 212 -19.72 -5.55 -41.18
C ILE A 212 -18.64 -4.47 -41.36
N ASN A 213 -18.91 -3.51 -42.25
CA ASN A 213 -18.30 -2.19 -42.21
C ASN A 213 -18.86 -1.43 -40.99
N LEU A 214 -18.07 -1.32 -39.92
CA LEU A 214 -18.33 -0.43 -38.79
C LEU A 214 -18.02 1.01 -39.20
N ASP A 215 -18.97 1.66 -39.86
CA ASP A 215 -18.97 3.11 -40.08
C ASP A 215 -19.53 3.80 -38.83
N TYR A 216 -18.63 4.14 -37.90
CA TYR A 216 -18.95 4.82 -36.64
C TYR A 216 -19.15 6.31 -36.92
N ASP A 217 -20.31 6.70 -37.48
CA ASP A 217 -20.71 8.10 -37.69
C ASP A 217 -21.14 8.73 -36.34
N SER A 218 -20.17 8.92 -35.45
CA SER A 218 -20.32 9.68 -34.20
C SER A 218 -20.28 11.18 -34.49
N LYS A 219 -21.44 11.73 -34.88
CA LYS A 219 -21.66 13.18 -34.93
C LYS A 219 -21.58 13.80 -33.53
N GLY A 220 -20.44 14.44 -33.28
CA GLY A 220 -20.39 15.81 -32.75
C GLY A 220 -20.96 16.02 -31.34
N LYS A 221 -20.26 15.54 -30.32
CA LYS A 221 -20.25 16.17 -29.00
C LYS A 221 -18.85 16.68 -28.74
N ALA A 222 -18.71 18.00 -28.64
CA ALA A 222 -17.44 18.70 -28.52
C ALA A 222 -16.55 18.04 -27.45
N ALA A 223 -15.50 17.35 -27.90
CA ALA A 223 -14.44 16.87 -27.04
C ALA A 223 -13.80 18.10 -26.42
N SER A 224 -14.11 18.34 -25.15
CA SER A 224 -13.35 19.25 -24.30
C SER A 224 -11.89 18.86 -24.46
N SER A 225 -11.08 19.79 -24.98
CA SER A 225 -9.63 19.62 -25.08
C SER A 225 -9.09 19.53 -23.66
N ILE A 226 -9.08 18.31 -23.13
CA ILE A 226 -8.35 17.96 -21.92
C ILE A 226 -6.89 18.19 -22.30
N SER A 227 -6.34 19.29 -21.79
CA SER A 227 -4.93 19.62 -21.88
C SER A 227 -4.15 18.43 -21.33
N THR A 228 -3.56 17.65 -22.23
CA THR A 228 -2.73 16.48 -21.91
C THR A 228 -1.42 16.97 -21.31
N GLN A 229 -1.47 17.44 -20.06
CA GLN A 229 -0.29 17.51 -19.22
C GLN A 229 0.30 16.10 -19.15
N PRO A 230 1.61 15.92 -19.37
CA PRO A 230 2.23 14.61 -19.24
C PRO A 230 1.95 14.10 -17.82
N ALA A 231 1.27 12.95 -17.72
CA ALA A 231 0.87 12.37 -16.44
C ALA A 231 2.09 12.31 -15.50
N LYS A 232 2.03 13.02 -14.38
CA LYS A 232 3.10 13.05 -13.39
C LYS A 232 3.32 11.60 -12.92
N LYS A 233 4.53 11.07 -13.12
CA LYS A 233 4.85 9.71 -12.67
C LYS A 233 4.61 9.62 -11.15
N PRO A 234 3.96 8.56 -10.66
CA PRO A 234 3.78 8.37 -9.23
C PRO A 234 5.16 8.22 -8.57
N HIS A 235 5.30 8.72 -7.34
CA HIS A 235 6.51 8.48 -6.56
C HIS A 235 6.48 7.06 -5.97
N ALA A 236 7.66 6.51 -5.67
CA ALA A 236 7.82 5.13 -5.20
C ALA A 236 6.91 4.76 -4.01
N LEU A 237 6.82 5.63 -3.00
CA LEU A 237 5.96 5.37 -1.84
C LEU A 237 4.48 5.21 -2.22
N LEU A 238 3.95 6.07 -3.08
CA LEU A 238 2.56 5.98 -3.52
C LEU A 238 2.32 4.69 -4.29
N LEU A 239 3.27 4.27 -5.13
CA LEU A 239 3.17 3.00 -5.85
C LEU A 239 3.09 1.80 -4.87
N HIS A 240 3.88 1.78 -3.80
CA HIS A 240 3.77 0.70 -2.81
C HIS A 240 2.40 0.65 -2.12
N VAL A 241 1.80 1.81 -1.84
CA VAL A 241 0.45 1.92 -1.28
C VAL A 241 -0.60 1.48 -2.30
N GLN A 242 -0.46 1.88 -3.58
CA GLN A 242 -1.31 1.42 -4.67
C GLN A 242 -1.28 -0.10 -4.82
N ILE A 243 -0.10 -0.73 -4.70
CA ILE A 243 0.03 -2.19 -4.73
C ILE A 243 -0.63 -2.83 -3.50
N TYR A 244 -0.51 -2.22 -2.31
CA TYR A 244 -1.22 -2.70 -1.13
C TYR A 244 -2.75 -2.62 -1.29
N VAL A 245 -3.27 -1.49 -1.80
CA VAL A 245 -4.69 -1.30 -2.10
C VAL A 245 -5.16 -2.31 -3.14
N PHE A 246 -4.41 -2.48 -4.22
CA PHE A 246 -4.66 -3.51 -5.23
C PHE A 246 -4.75 -4.91 -4.60
N ALA A 247 -3.79 -5.26 -3.75
CA ALA A 247 -3.79 -6.52 -3.02
C ALA A 247 -4.99 -6.66 -2.08
N ASN A 248 -5.47 -5.56 -1.50
CA ASN A 248 -6.68 -5.56 -0.68
C ASN A 248 -7.95 -5.83 -1.49
N ILE A 249 -8.14 -5.08 -2.58
CA ILE A 249 -9.31 -5.20 -3.47
C ILE A 249 -9.40 -6.62 -4.04
N TYR A 250 -8.26 -7.19 -4.47
CA TYR A 250 -8.20 -8.52 -5.09
C TYR A 250 -7.87 -9.65 -4.11
N GLN A 251 -7.93 -9.39 -2.80
CA GLN A 251 -7.74 -10.36 -1.72
C GLN A 251 -6.46 -11.19 -1.86
N ILE A 252 -5.34 -10.52 -2.15
CA ILE A 252 -4.00 -11.09 -2.34
C ILE A 252 -3.17 -10.85 -1.07
N GLU A 253 -3.47 -11.57 0.01
CA GLU A 253 -2.84 -11.36 1.33
C GLU A 253 -1.31 -11.47 1.29
N GLU A 254 -0.77 -12.38 0.47
CA GLU A 254 0.66 -12.57 0.30
C GLU A 254 1.38 -11.35 -0.32
N LEU A 255 0.66 -10.50 -1.06
CA LEU A 255 1.20 -9.27 -1.64
C LEU A 255 1.06 -8.06 -0.68
N LYS A 256 0.07 -8.08 0.23
CA LYS A 256 -0.06 -7.04 1.27
C LYS A 256 1.17 -6.96 2.17
N ARG A 257 1.70 -8.11 2.57
CA ARG A 257 2.89 -8.19 3.46
C ARG A 257 4.12 -7.50 2.88
N PRO A 258 4.66 -7.89 1.70
CA PRO A 258 5.83 -7.22 1.12
C PRO A 258 5.54 -5.75 0.80
N SER A 259 4.31 -5.40 0.41
CA SER A 259 3.98 -4.00 0.13
C SER A 259 4.06 -3.12 1.37
N ARG A 260 3.51 -3.59 2.50
CA ARG A 260 3.65 -2.93 3.80
C ARG A 260 5.11 -2.83 4.26
N GLN A 261 5.91 -3.87 4.07
CA GLN A 261 7.34 -3.84 4.37
C GLN A 261 8.06 -2.77 3.54
N ASN A 262 7.73 -2.65 2.26
CA ASN A 262 8.30 -1.62 1.40
C ASN A 262 7.84 -0.21 1.78
N ILE A 263 6.57 -0.02 2.14
CA ILE A 263 6.03 1.28 2.63
C ILE A 263 6.78 1.73 3.88
N THR A 264 6.90 0.84 4.87
CA THR A 264 7.57 1.14 6.14
C THR A 264 9.05 1.42 5.94
N ALA A 265 9.77 0.57 5.21
CA ALA A 265 11.18 0.77 4.90
C ALA A 265 11.41 2.08 4.15
N TYR A 266 10.52 2.43 3.21
CA TYR A 266 10.62 3.68 2.47
C TYR A 266 10.42 4.89 3.39
N LEU A 267 9.38 4.91 4.23
CA LEU A 267 9.15 5.99 5.20
C LEU A 267 10.30 6.11 6.19
N GLU A 268 10.85 4.99 6.69
CA GLU A 268 11.99 4.99 7.60
C GLU A 268 13.28 5.55 6.95
N LYS A 269 13.47 5.33 5.64
CA LYS A 269 14.58 5.94 4.90
C LYS A 269 14.37 7.43 4.68
N VAL A 270 13.15 7.83 4.31
CA VAL A 270 12.78 9.25 4.13
C VAL A 270 13.01 10.04 5.40
N GLU A 271 12.68 9.46 6.54
CA GLU A 271 12.86 10.08 7.85
C GLU A 271 14.31 10.46 8.15
N ARG A 272 15.26 9.76 7.52
CA ARG A 272 16.70 10.07 7.61
C ARG A 272 17.15 11.11 6.58
N SER A 273 16.35 11.33 5.54
CA SER A 273 16.62 12.32 4.50
C SER A 273 16.10 13.70 4.89
N SER A 274 16.84 14.75 4.55
CA SER A 274 16.44 16.15 4.83
C SER A 274 15.44 16.71 3.80
N ASP A 275 14.94 15.87 2.88
CA ASP A 275 14.10 16.30 1.77
C ASP A 275 12.67 16.59 2.25
N ASP A 276 12.03 17.61 1.66
CA ASP A 276 10.61 17.92 1.90
C ASP A 276 9.73 16.81 1.32
N PHE A 277 9.49 15.79 2.15
CA PHE A 277 8.70 14.61 1.82
C PHE A 277 7.22 14.77 2.21
N THR A 278 6.86 15.88 2.85
CA THR A 278 5.53 16.10 3.45
C THR A 278 4.41 15.94 2.41
N HIS A 279 4.61 16.45 1.19
CA HIS A 279 3.66 16.32 0.09
C HIS A 279 3.39 14.87 -0.31
N LYS A 280 4.42 14.01 -0.29
CA LYS A 280 4.29 12.58 -0.62
C LYS A 280 3.56 11.80 0.46
N ILE A 281 3.65 12.24 1.73
CA ILE A 281 2.85 11.68 2.83
C ILE A 281 1.38 12.03 2.62
N PHE A 282 1.06 13.27 2.24
CA PHE A 282 -0.31 13.65 1.92
C PHE A 282 -0.88 12.83 0.77
N ASP A 283 -0.15 12.67 -0.34
CA ASP A 283 -0.59 11.85 -1.48
C ASP A 283 -0.89 10.40 -1.05
N VAL A 284 -0.09 9.84 -0.14
CA VAL A 284 -0.29 8.50 0.43
C VAL A 284 -1.50 8.42 1.33
N LEU A 285 -1.69 9.40 2.22
CA LEU A 285 -2.83 9.44 3.13
C LEU A 285 -4.13 9.60 2.33
N ASP A 286 -4.19 10.54 1.40
CA ASP A 286 -5.36 10.73 0.53
C ASP A 286 -5.73 9.43 -0.19
N TYR A 287 -4.74 8.80 -0.84
CA TYR A 287 -5.00 7.58 -1.60
C TYR A 287 -5.39 6.39 -0.72
N ALA A 288 -4.70 6.18 0.40
CA ALA A 288 -4.98 5.06 1.29
C ALA A 288 -6.37 5.18 1.93
N PHE A 289 -6.73 6.36 2.45
CA PHE A 289 -8.01 6.57 3.13
C PHE A 289 -9.20 6.53 2.17
N LEU A 290 -8.98 6.86 0.90
CA LEU A 290 -10.00 6.76 -0.14
C LEU A 290 -10.33 5.29 -0.49
N HIS A 291 -9.35 4.39 -0.47
CA HIS A 291 -9.49 3.06 -1.07
C HIS A 291 -9.42 1.87 -0.09
N LEU A 292 -9.05 2.10 1.17
CA LEU A 292 -8.97 1.05 2.20
C LEU A 292 -10.16 1.11 3.16
N PRO A 293 -10.61 -0.06 3.67
CA PRO A 293 -11.64 -0.12 4.70
C PRO A 293 -11.11 0.38 6.04
N ASP A 294 -12.00 0.88 6.90
CA ASP A 294 -11.68 1.60 8.14
C ASP A 294 -10.89 0.75 9.15
N ASP A 295 -11.03 -0.57 9.09
CA ASP A 295 -10.35 -1.56 9.92
C ASP A 295 -9.03 -2.07 9.32
N ASP A 296 -8.59 -1.52 8.18
CA ASP A 296 -7.34 -1.95 7.55
C ASP A 296 -6.10 -1.61 8.39
N LYS A 297 -5.23 -2.61 8.55
CA LYS A 297 -4.02 -2.51 9.37
C LYS A 297 -3.05 -1.43 8.87
N LEU A 298 -2.96 -1.21 7.56
CA LEU A 298 -2.12 -0.14 7.01
C LEU A 298 -2.70 1.23 7.32
N LEU A 299 -4.02 1.42 7.24
CA LEU A 299 -4.65 2.69 7.64
C LEU A 299 -4.41 3.02 9.10
N MET A 300 -4.63 2.05 10.00
CA MET A 300 -4.36 2.24 11.43
C MET A 300 -2.91 2.65 11.69
N TRP A 301 -1.97 2.03 10.98
CA TRP A 301 -0.55 2.37 11.12
C TRP A 301 -0.20 3.73 10.51
N LEU A 302 -0.74 4.07 9.34
CA LEU A 302 -0.55 5.39 8.73
C LEU A 302 -1.11 6.50 9.62
N ALA A 303 -2.23 6.26 10.30
CA ALA A 303 -2.77 7.21 11.27
C ALA A 303 -1.85 7.39 12.49
N LYS A 304 -1.29 6.30 13.04
CA LYS A 304 -0.27 6.38 14.11
C LYS A 304 0.98 7.13 13.66
N TYR A 305 1.43 6.86 12.44
CA TYR A 305 2.56 7.54 11.82
C TYR A 305 2.29 9.04 11.67
N SER A 306 1.12 9.42 11.17
CA SER A 306 0.69 10.82 11.05
C SER A 306 0.53 11.52 12.39
N ALA A 307 0.05 10.83 13.42
CA ALA A 307 -0.04 11.37 14.78
C ALA A 307 1.35 11.69 15.34
N TRP A 308 2.31 10.77 15.16
CA TRP A 308 3.72 10.99 15.52
C TRP A 308 4.35 12.13 14.69
N LYS A 309 4.01 12.23 13.41
CA LYS A 309 4.50 13.25 12.46
C LYS A 309 3.67 14.53 12.42
N LEU A 310 2.78 14.73 13.36
CA LEU A 310 1.81 15.82 13.32
C LEU A 310 2.49 17.21 13.30
N GLY A 311 3.64 17.35 13.96
CA GLY A 311 4.44 18.58 13.92
C GLY A 311 4.84 18.97 12.50
N THR A 312 5.40 18.02 11.74
CA THR A 312 5.80 18.21 10.33
C THR A 312 4.59 18.43 9.43
N LEU A 313 3.50 17.64 9.62
CA LEU A 313 2.29 17.81 8.81
C LEU A 313 1.63 19.19 9.01
N ARG A 314 1.75 19.79 10.21
CA ARG A 314 1.23 21.14 10.51
C ARG A 314 1.97 22.26 9.78
N GLU A 315 3.20 22.02 9.30
CA GLU A 315 3.92 23.00 8.47
C GLU A 315 3.18 23.27 7.15
N ASN A 316 2.38 22.31 6.69
CA ASN A 316 1.45 22.46 5.58
C ASN A 316 -0.01 22.38 6.06
N SER A 317 -0.40 23.36 6.88
CA SER A 317 -1.71 23.38 7.55
C SER A 317 -2.88 23.34 6.58
N VAL A 318 -2.78 24.00 5.42
CA VAL A 318 -3.84 24.01 4.39
C VAL A 318 -4.11 22.60 3.89
N ARG A 319 -3.05 21.84 3.55
CA ARG A 319 -3.20 20.47 3.07
C ARG A 319 -3.67 19.52 4.16
N LEU A 320 -3.23 19.73 5.39
CA LEU A 320 -3.72 18.99 6.55
C LEU A 320 -5.22 19.25 6.80
N GLU A 321 -5.68 20.50 6.69
CA GLU A 321 -7.09 20.85 6.84
C GLU A 321 -7.94 20.23 5.73
N GLU A 322 -7.47 20.20 4.49
CA GLU A 322 -8.14 19.50 3.38
C GLU A 322 -8.30 18.00 3.67
N LEU A 323 -7.22 17.34 4.12
CA LEU A 323 -7.24 15.92 4.48
C LEU A 323 -8.18 15.64 5.67
N LEU A 324 -8.20 16.51 6.68
CA LEU A 324 -9.10 16.39 7.83
C LEU A 324 -10.58 16.62 7.47
N ARG A 325 -10.83 17.47 6.47
CA ARG A 325 -12.16 17.74 5.90
C ARG A 325 -12.58 16.74 4.83
N GLY A 326 -11.74 15.72 4.56
CA GLY A 326 -12.04 14.64 3.64
C GLY A 326 -13.43 14.05 3.85
N THR A 327 -13.96 13.45 2.79
CA THR A 327 -15.39 13.15 2.60
C THR A 327 -16.05 12.30 3.70
N ASP A 328 -15.29 11.58 4.49
CA ASP A 328 -15.78 10.66 5.52
C ASP A 328 -15.29 10.97 6.95
N GLY A 329 -14.39 11.95 7.13
CA GLY A 329 -13.80 12.24 8.44
C GLY A 329 -13.06 11.05 9.08
N LYS A 330 -12.71 10.00 8.32
CA LYS A 330 -12.03 8.81 8.86
C LYS A 330 -10.65 9.15 9.38
N PHE A 331 -9.90 9.93 8.59
CA PHE A 331 -8.56 10.37 8.98
C PHE A 331 -8.59 11.21 10.26
N SER A 332 -9.54 12.14 10.40
CA SER A 332 -9.63 12.98 11.61
C SER A 332 -9.97 12.16 12.84
N THR A 333 -10.89 11.19 12.72
CA THR A 333 -11.24 10.27 13.81
C THR A 333 -10.05 9.44 14.28
N LEU A 334 -9.31 8.83 13.34
CA LEU A 334 -8.13 8.03 13.67
C LEU A 334 -6.97 8.89 14.18
N LEU A 335 -6.77 10.10 13.64
CA LEU A 335 -5.74 11.01 14.10
C LEU A 335 -6.01 11.43 15.56
N VAL A 336 -7.23 11.84 15.90
CA VAL A 336 -7.59 12.21 17.27
C VAL A 336 -7.38 11.03 18.23
N HIS A 337 -7.70 9.81 17.80
CA HIS A 337 -7.50 8.61 18.61
C HIS A 337 -6.02 8.36 18.95
N TYR A 338 -5.11 8.61 18.00
CA TYR A 338 -3.69 8.31 18.18
C TYR A 338 -2.83 9.47 18.69
N VAL A 339 -3.30 10.72 18.61
CA VAL A 339 -2.55 11.88 19.11
C VAL A 339 -2.50 11.84 20.64
N VAL A 340 -1.42 11.26 21.16
CA VAL A 340 -1.10 11.21 22.58
C VAL A 340 0.16 12.04 22.83
N PRO A 341 0.18 12.94 23.82
CA PRO A 341 1.41 13.63 24.21
C PRO A 341 2.53 12.63 24.53
N GLY A 342 3.68 12.76 23.88
CA GLY A 342 4.83 11.87 24.10
C GLY A 342 4.71 10.51 23.40
N GLN A 343 3.87 10.37 22.38
CA GLN A 343 3.73 9.14 21.61
C GLN A 343 5.10 8.64 21.09
N ALA A 344 5.42 7.38 21.41
CA ALA A 344 6.63 6.73 20.97
C ALA A 344 6.63 6.53 19.45
N ASN A 345 7.84 6.48 18.88
CA ASN A 345 8.03 6.25 17.45
C ASN A 345 7.36 4.92 17.02
N PRO A 346 6.45 4.95 16.01
CA PRO A 346 5.73 3.76 15.55
C PRO A 346 6.63 2.66 14.97
N PHE A 347 7.88 2.97 14.62
CA PHE A 347 8.85 1.98 14.16
C PHE A 347 9.37 1.06 15.29
N ILE A 348 9.16 1.40 16.57
CA ILE A 348 9.70 0.66 17.72
C ILE A 348 8.80 -0.50 18.16
N ARG A 349 7.50 -0.48 17.79
CA ARG A 349 6.56 -1.55 18.16
C ARG A 349 6.25 -2.41 16.94
N GLU A 350 6.63 -3.68 17.02
CA GLU A 350 6.30 -4.68 16.01
C GLU A 350 4.78 -4.76 15.80
N TRP A 351 4.43 -5.09 14.56
CA TRP A 351 3.08 -5.11 14.01
C TRP A 351 2.18 -6.24 14.57
N ASP A 352 2.49 -6.75 15.76
CA ASP A 352 1.83 -7.89 16.41
C ASP A 352 0.50 -7.51 17.08
N ILE A 353 -0.35 -6.77 16.36
CA ILE A 353 -1.76 -6.56 16.71
C ILE A 353 -2.65 -7.13 15.60
#